data_AF-A0A1B1AE05-F1
#
_entry.id   AF-A0A1B1AE05-F1
#
_cell.length_a   1.000
_cell.length_b   1.000
_cell.length_c   1.000
_cell.angle_alpha   90.00
_cell.angle_beta   90.00
_cell.angle_gamma   90.00
#
_symmetry.space_group_name_H-M   'P 1'
#
loop_
_entity.id
_entity.type
_entity.pdbx_description
1 polymer ?
#
loop_
_entity_poly.entity_id
_entity_poly.type
_entity_poly.pdbx_seq_one_letter_code
_entity_poly.pdbx_strand_id
1 'polypeptide(L)'
;MLRLVWAQLGLIALLSAFLTLNAAADPPAVSLPPPGVAVDPPAAPPPPPGTLVIGLRWTQQPTAGDFARLFPVRAMQENVGGRATLDCVVVDEGRLDCTVVSEDPPGYGFGSASLQISRAFRIAPETSDGTPTAGGRLRRTIRWVIA
;
A
#
# COMPACT_ATOMS: atom_id res chain seq x y z
N MET A 1 49.12 54.84 42.47
CA MET A 1 49.03 56.26 42.83
C MET A 1 47.92 56.85 41.97
N LEU A 2 46.73 57.02 42.55
CA LEU A 2 46.21 58.32 43.00
C LEU A 2 45.45 58.95 41.82
N ARG A 3 44.14 58.71 41.70
CA ARG A 3 43.07 59.53 42.31
C ARG A 3 43.09 60.98 41.82
N LEU A 4 41.88 61.47 41.50
CA LEU A 4 41.45 62.89 41.61
C LEU A 4 41.95 63.76 40.43
N VAL A 5 41.24 64.75 39.87
CA VAL A 5 40.07 65.53 40.29
C VAL A 5 39.71 66.39 39.05
N TRP A 6 38.51 66.31 38.48
CA TRP A 6 37.47 67.35 38.55
C TRP A 6 37.53 68.44 37.46
N ALA A 7 36.42 68.57 36.73
CA ALA A 7 35.79 69.80 36.23
C ALA A 7 34.71 69.34 35.23
N GLN A 8 33.42 69.69 35.29
CA GLN A 8 32.70 70.75 35.99
C GLN A 8 31.20 70.38 35.82
N LEU A 9 30.42 70.20 36.91
CA LEU A 9 29.31 71.08 37.34
C LEU A 9 28.47 71.60 36.15
N GLY A 10 27.19 71.26 35.95
CA GLY A 10 26.10 71.04 36.88
C GLY A 10 25.02 72.09 36.60
N LEU A 11 23.80 71.72 36.20
CA LEU A 11 22.64 72.62 36.25
C LEU A 11 21.29 71.89 36.06
N ILE A 12 20.48 71.88 37.13
CA ILE A 12 19.03 72.17 37.17
C ILE A 12 18.09 71.18 36.42
N ALA A 13 17.42 70.25 37.08
CA ALA A 13 16.22 70.36 37.95
C ALA A 13 14.88 70.10 37.21
N LEU A 14 14.09 69.21 37.82
CA LEU A 14 12.62 69.15 37.84
C LEU A 14 11.88 68.93 36.52
N LEU A 15 11.40 67.69 36.30
CA LEU A 15 10.08 67.36 35.72
C LEU A 15 9.93 65.83 35.83
N SER A 16 9.33 65.34 36.91
CA SER A 16 7.90 65.03 36.97
C SER A 16 7.48 64.09 35.85
N ALA A 17 7.21 62.85 36.25
CA ALA A 17 6.17 61.95 35.75
C ALA A 17 5.80 62.08 34.26
N PHE A 18 5.98 61.03 33.48
CA PHE A 18 4.89 60.40 32.73
C PHE A 18 5.42 59.08 32.15
N LEU A 19 5.23 58.01 32.92
CA LEU A 19 5.06 56.68 32.35
C LEU A 19 3.82 56.75 31.45
N THR A 20 3.97 57.02 30.17
CA THR A 20 3.00 56.57 29.18
C THR A 20 3.51 55.25 28.66
N LEU A 21 3.08 54.19 29.36
CA LEU A 21 3.05 52.82 28.88
C LEU A 21 2.31 52.82 27.53
N ASN A 22 3.06 52.95 26.44
CA ASN A 22 2.50 52.75 25.11
C ASN A 22 2.39 51.23 24.91
N ALA A 23 1.33 50.65 25.47
CA ALA A 23 0.89 49.31 25.13
C ALA A 23 0.41 49.35 23.68
N ALA A 24 1.33 49.15 22.74
CA ALA A 24 0.95 48.65 21.43
C ALA A 24 0.39 47.25 21.70
N ALA A 25 -0.93 47.13 21.75
CA ALA A 25 -1.59 45.85 21.74
C ALA A 25 -1.16 45.13 20.46
N ASP A 26 -0.36 44.08 20.59
CA ASP A 26 -0.10 43.16 19.49
C ASP A 26 -1.45 42.69 18.92
N PRO A 27 -1.66 42.74 17.59
CA PRO A 27 -2.85 42.14 17.01
C PRO A 27 -2.86 40.64 17.34
N PRO A 28 -4.02 40.03 17.63
CA PRO A 28 -4.08 38.60 17.87
C PRO A 28 -3.57 37.87 16.63
N ALA A 29 -2.54 37.05 16.79
CA ALA A 29 -2.07 36.16 15.74
C ALA A 29 -3.24 35.25 15.32
N VAL A 30 -3.79 35.51 14.14
CA VAL A 30 -4.78 34.62 13.52
C VAL A 30 -4.02 33.36 13.11
N SER A 31 -4.11 32.31 13.93
CA SER A 31 -3.63 30.99 13.54
C SER A 31 -4.44 30.53 12.34
N LEU A 32 -3.80 30.49 11.16
CA LEU A 32 -4.40 29.85 10.00
C LEU A 32 -4.68 28.39 10.36
N PRO A 33 -5.85 27.84 10.01
CA PRO A 33 -6.06 26.39 10.09
C PRO A 33 -5.03 25.68 9.21
N PRO A 34 -4.60 24.46 9.56
CA PRO A 34 -3.70 23.68 8.71
C PRO A 34 -4.30 23.57 7.29
N PRO A 35 -3.49 23.66 6.23
CA PRO A 35 -3.96 23.39 4.88
C PRO A 35 -4.65 22.02 4.89
N GLY A 36 -5.85 21.99 4.32
CA GLY A 36 -6.85 20.93 4.49
C GLY A 36 -6.25 19.54 4.54
N VAL A 37 -6.69 18.75 5.52
CA VAL A 37 -6.65 17.30 5.46
C VAL A 37 -7.18 16.93 4.08
N ALA A 38 -6.30 16.49 3.18
CA ALA A 38 -6.72 15.86 1.96
C ALA A 38 -7.43 14.60 2.41
N VAL A 39 -8.76 14.68 2.54
CA VAL A 39 -9.59 13.50 2.57
C VAL A 39 -9.34 12.87 1.21
N ASP A 40 -8.65 11.74 1.18
CA ASP A 40 -8.45 10.98 -0.05
C ASP A 40 -9.80 10.93 -0.79
N PRO A 41 -9.83 11.18 -2.11
CA PRO A 41 -11.03 10.98 -2.89
C PRO A 41 -11.59 9.61 -2.54
N PRO A 42 -12.90 9.47 -2.23
CA PRO A 42 -13.45 8.18 -1.88
C PRO A 42 -13.06 7.19 -2.96
N ALA A 43 -12.37 6.12 -2.55
CA ALA A 43 -11.89 5.08 -3.44
C ALA A 43 -13.03 4.72 -4.42
N ALA A 44 -12.70 4.61 -5.71
CA ALA A 44 -13.68 4.24 -6.70
C ALA A 44 -14.44 2.99 -6.20
N PRO A 45 -15.77 2.92 -6.38
CA PRO A 45 -16.54 1.79 -5.90
C PRO A 45 -15.94 0.50 -6.49
N PRO A 46 -15.82 -0.58 -5.69
CA PRO A 46 -15.27 -1.83 -6.18
C PRO A 46 -16.08 -2.31 -7.39
N PRO A 47 -15.42 -2.94 -8.38
CA PRO A 47 -16.13 -3.49 -9.53
C PRO A 47 -17.22 -4.45 -9.07
N PRO A 48 -18.33 -4.59 -9.84
CA PRO A 48 -19.34 -5.60 -9.55
C PRO A 48 -18.68 -6.98 -9.42
N PRO A 49 -19.04 -7.78 -8.39
CA PRO A 49 -18.45 -9.09 -8.17
C PRO A 49 -18.49 -9.95 -9.42
N GLY A 50 -17.35 -10.54 -9.78
CA GLY A 50 -17.26 -11.45 -10.92
C GLY A 50 -16.96 -10.76 -12.27
N THR A 51 -16.78 -9.44 -12.29
CA THR A 51 -16.31 -8.72 -13.49
C THR A 51 -14.88 -9.13 -13.82
N LEU A 52 -14.61 -9.43 -15.10
CA LEU A 52 -13.25 -9.66 -15.58
C LEU A 52 -12.46 -8.34 -15.50
N VAL A 53 -11.40 -8.31 -14.70
CA VAL A 53 -10.54 -7.12 -14.55
C VAL A 53 -9.30 -7.28 -15.43
N ILE A 54 -9.09 -6.30 -16.32
CA ILE A 54 -7.94 -6.23 -17.22
C ILE A 54 -6.84 -5.39 -16.55
N GLY A 55 -5.57 -5.66 -16.86
CA GLY A 55 -4.45 -4.86 -16.32
C GLY A 55 -4.08 -5.19 -14.87
N LEU A 56 -4.42 -6.40 -14.40
CA LEU A 56 -4.01 -6.89 -13.09
C LEU A 56 -2.49 -6.97 -12.99
N ARG A 57 -1.96 -6.50 -11.85
CA ARG A 57 -0.54 -6.56 -11.55
C ARG A 57 -0.27 -7.51 -10.39
N TRP A 58 0.71 -8.38 -10.55
CA TRP A 58 1.15 -9.30 -9.50
C TRP A 58 2.12 -8.60 -8.56
N THR A 59 1.87 -8.66 -7.26
CA THR A 59 2.81 -8.19 -6.22
C THR A 59 3.62 -9.34 -5.65
N GLN A 60 3.09 -10.56 -5.70
CA GLN A 60 3.79 -11.79 -5.31
C GLN A 60 3.42 -12.93 -6.24
N GLN A 61 4.42 -13.75 -6.58
CA GLN A 61 4.27 -14.96 -7.37
C GLN A 61 4.99 -16.13 -6.68
N PRO A 62 4.51 -17.37 -6.86
CA PRO A 62 5.18 -18.57 -6.38
C PRO A 62 6.57 -18.71 -7.03
N THR A 63 7.51 -19.19 -6.23
CA THR A 63 8.88 -19.49 -6.63
C THR A 63 8.97 -20.89 -7.25
N ALA A 64 10.07 -21.18 -7.95
CA ALA A 64 10.35 -22.53 -8.46
C ALA A 64 10.37 -23.58 -7.33
N GLY A 65 10.83 -23.21 -6.13
CA GLY A 65 10.80 -24.09 -4.96
C GLY A 65 9.37 -24.41 -4.51
N ASP A 66 8.41 -23.50 -4.64
CA ASP A 66 7.01 -23.77 -4.33
C ASP A 66 6.42 -24.80 -5.30
N PHE A 67 6.74 -24.69 -6.59
CA PHE A 67 6.38 -25.70 -7.60
C PHE A 67 7.00 -27.06 -7.31
N ALA A 68 8.29 -27.12 -6.99
CA ALA A 68 8.96 -28.39 -6.69
C ALA A 68 8.34 -29.09 -5.48
N ARG A 69 8.02 -28.34 -4.41
CA ARG A 69 7.41 -28.91 -3.20
C ARG A 69 5.96 -29.36 -3.38
N LEU A 70 5.22 -28.72 -4.28
CA LEU A 70 3.80 -29.01 -4.51
C LEU A 70 3.55 -29.89 -5.74
N PHE A 71 4.60 -30.35 -6.41
CA PHE A 71 4.46 -31.21 -7.58
C PHE A 71 3.71 -32.51 -7.20
N PRO A 72 2.67 -32.92 -7.95
CA PRO A 72 1.90 -34.11 -7.59
C PRO A 72 2.75 -35.39 -7.58
N VAL A 73 2.69 -36.15 -6.49
CA VAL A 73 3.52 -37.36 -6.29
C VAL A 73 3.39 -38.36 -7.42
N ARG A 74 2.16 -38.65 -7.85
CA ARG A 74 1.89 -39.59 -8.96
C ARG A 74 2.53 -39.10 -10.27
N ALA A 75 2.33 -37.83 -10.60
CA ALA A 75 2.88 -37.22 -11.81
C ALA A 75 4.41 -37.23 -11.79
N MET A 76 5.03 -37.01 -10.63
CA MET A 76 6.49 -37.10 -10.45
C MET A 76 6.99 -38.54 -10.69
N GLN A 77 6.34 -39.53 -10.09
CA GLN A 77 6.73 -40.94 -10.22
C GLN A 77 6.60 -41.48 -11.64
N GLU A 78 5.57 -41.04 -12.37
CA GLU A 78 5.28 -41.49 -13.74
C GLU A 78 5.94 -40.60 -14.80
N ASN A 79 6.71 -39.59 -14.39
CA ASN A 79 7.35 -38.61 -15.26
C ASN A 79 6.36 -37.89 -16.21
N VAL A 80 5.20 -37.50 -15.68
CA VAL A 80 4.12 -36.81 -16.40
C VAL A 80 4.07 -35.32 -16.02
N GLY A 81 4.18 -34.45 -17.03
CA GLY A 81 3.85 -33.03 -16.90
C GLY A 81 2.36 -32.77 -17.17
N GLY A 82 1.88 -31.58 -16.81
CA GLY A 82 0.48 -31.25 -17.03
C GLY A 82 0.15 -29.79 -16.76
N ARG A 83 -1.14 -29.51 -16.74
CA ARG A 83 -1.66 -28.18 -16.44
C ARG A 83 -3.00 -28.26 -15.72
N ALA A 84 -3.28 -27.24 -14.94
CA ALA A 84 -4.64 -27.00 -14.47
C ALA A 84 -5.01 -25.54 -14.69
N THR A 85 -6.26 -25.32 -15.05
CA THR A 85 -6.83 -23.98 -15.20
C THR A 85 -7.70 -23.69 -14.01
N LEU A 86 -7.43 -22.55 -13.37
CA LEU A 86 -8.18 -22.02 -12.25
C LEU A 86 -9.03 -20.85 -12.68
N ASP A 87 -10.15 -20.68 -12.00
CA ASP A 87 -11.02 -19.52 -12.07
C ASP A 87 -11.06 -18.88 -10.70
N CYS A 88 -10.56 -17.65 -10.61
CA CYS A 88 -10.23 -17.00 -9.36
C CYS A 88 -10.95 -15.66 -9.22
N VAL A 89 -11.28 -15.30 -7.99
CA VAL A 89 -11.74 -13.97 -7.58
C VAL A 89 -10.69 -13.36 -6.65
N VAL A 90 -10.38 -12.09 -6.86
CA VAL A 90 -9.52 -11.32 -5.96
C VAL A 90 -10.32 -10.97 -4.72
N VAL A 91 -9.84 -11.45 -3.57
CA VAL A 91 -10.41 -11.17 -2.25
C VAL A 91 -9.49 -10.23 -1.48
N ASP A 92 -9.72 -10.07 -0.18
CA ASP A 92 -8.99 -9.11 0.65
C ASP A 92 -7.46 -9.29 0.57
N GLU A 93 -6.74 -8.16 0.67
CA GLU A 93 -5.27 -8.09 0.62
C GLU A 93 -4.66 -8.69 -0.66
N GLY A 94 -5.43 -8.68 -1.76
CA GLY A 94 -4.97 -9.20 -3.05
C GLY A 94 -4.81 -10.71 -3.10
N ARG A 95 -5.35 -11.44 -2.12
CA ARG A 95 -5.43 -12.90 -2.17
C ARG A 95 -6.37 -13.36 -3.27
N LEU A 96 -6.24 -14.62 -3.66
CA LEU A 96 -7.12 -15.25 -4.63
C LEU A 96 -7.95 -16.35 -3.96
N ASP A 97 -9.25 -16.29 -4.16
CA ASP A 97 -10.14 -17.44 -3.97
C ASP A 97 -10.34 -18.11 -5.33
N CYS A 98 -9.90 -19.36 -5.46
CA CYS A 98 -9.82 -20.04 -6.75
C CYS A 98 -10.56 -21.38 -6.73
N THR A 99 -11.16 -21.71 -7.87
CA THR A 99 -11.74 -23.03 -8.15
C THR A 99 -11.09 -23.66 -9.37
N VAL A 100 -11.04 -25.00 -9.42
CA VAL A 100 -10.49 -25.73 -10.58
C VAL A 100 -11.55 -25.80 -11.67
N VAL A 101 -11.15 -25.43 -12.88
CA VAL A 101 -11.98 -25.46 -14.09
C VAL A 101 -11.66 -26.68 -14.91
N SER A 102 -10.38 -26.98 -15.05
CA SER A 102 -9.89 -28.12 -15.80
C SER A 102 -8.53 -28.55 -15.32
N GLU A 103 -8.25 -29.84 -15.51
CA GLU A 103 -6.97 -30.48 -15.28
C GLU A 103 -6.67 -31.39 -16.47
N ASP A 104 -5.41 -31.37 -16.92
CA ASP A 104 -4.96 -32.07 -18.13
C ASP A 104 -3.49 -32.51 -17.97
N PRO A 105 -3.19 -33.83 -17.94
CA PRO A 105 -4.14 -34.95 -17.94
C PRO A 105 -4.98 -35.04 -16.65
N PRO A 106 -6.23 -35.54 -16.71
CA PRO A 106 -7.09 -35.65 -15.54
C PRO A 106 -6.60 -36.72 -14.55
N GLY A 107 -6.78 -36.48 -13.25
CA GLY A 107 -6.56 -37.47 -12.19
C GLY A 107 -5.09 -37.64 -11.75
N TYR A 108 -4.22 -36.71 -12.13
CA TYR A 108 -2.82 -36.66 -11.68
C TYR A 108 -2.61 -35.73 -10.49
N GLY A 109 -3.61 -34.90 -10.15
CA GLY A 109 -3.59 -34.01 -8.98
C GLY A 109 -3.12 -32.59 -9.29
N PHE A 110 -3.00 -32.21 -10.56
CA PHE A 110 -2.57 -30.85 -10.94
C PHE A 110 -3.57 -29.78 -10.48
N GLY A 111 -4.86 -30.08 -10.46
CA GLY A 111 -5.90 -29.18 -9.94
C GLY A 111 -5.68 -28.86 -8.47
N SER A 112 -5.55 -29.91 -7.63
CA SER A 112 -5.29 -29.75 -6.19
C SER A 112 -3.97 -29.05 -5.89
N ALA A 113 -2.91 -29.36 -6.65
CA ALA A 113 -1.62 -28.69 -6.51
C ALA A 113 -1.71 -27.21 -6.91
N SER A 114 -2.48 -26.90 -7.96
CA SER A 114 -2.68 -25.53 -8.44
C SER A 114 -3.48 -24.69 -7.45
N LEU A 115 -4.48 -25.27 -6.77
CA LEU A 115 -5.19 -24.59 -5.67
C LEU A 115 -4.28 -24.30 -4.47
N GLN A 116 -3.29 -25.13 -4.20
CA GLN A 116 -2.32 -24.87 -3.14
C GLN A 116 -1.36 -23.75 -3.55
N ILE A 117 -0.84 -23.81 -4.77
CA ILE A 117 0.00 -22.74 -5.32
C ILE A 117 -0.76 -21.41 -5.39
N SER A 118 -2.06 -21.43 -5.67
CA SER A 118 -2.81 -20.18 -5.87
C SER A 118 -2.77 -19.28 -4.64
N ARG A 119 -2.62 -19.87 -3.44
CA ARG A 119 -2.50 -19.18 -2.15
C ARG A 119 -1.22 -18.35 -2.02
N ALA A 120 -0.20 -18.60 -2.84
CA ALA A 120 1.05 -17.84 -2.83
C ALA A 120 1.00 -16.59 -3.72
N PHE A 121 0.02 -16.47 -4.62
CA PHE A 121 -0.13 -15.27 -5.43
C PHE A 121 -0.68 -14.09 -4.62
N ARG A 122 -0.22 -12.89 -4.96
CA ARG A 122 -0.84 -11.63 -4.52
C ARG A 122 -1.03 -10.69 -5.71
N ILE A 123 -2.18 -10.04 -5.73
CA ILE A 123 -2.56 -9.01 -6.70
C ILE A 123 -2.41 -7.63 -6.05
N ALA A 124 -1.98 -6.64 -6.83
CA ALA A 124 -1.98 -5.25 -6.40
C ALA A 124 -3.41 -4.77 -6.11
N PRO A 125 -3.63 -3.90 -5.10
CA PRO A 125 -4.97 -3.42 -4.76
C PRO A 125 -5.64 -2.65 -5.91
N GLU A 126 -4.83 -2.09 -6.82
CA GLU A 126 -5.28 -1.34 -7.99
C GLU A 126 -4.56 -1.82 -9.26
N THR A 127 -5.23 -1.70 -10.41
CA THR A 127 -4.64 -1.86 -11.74
C THR A 127 -3.71 -0.68 -12.06
N SER A 128 -3.00 -0.73 -13.19
CA SER A 128 -2.20 0.40 -13.68
C SER A 128 -3.00 1.69 -13.83
N ASP A 129 -4.30 1.57 -14.06
CA ASP A 129 -5.20 2.67 -14.39
C ASP A 129 -5.99 3.14 -13.15
N GLY A 130 -5.59 2.69 -11.95
CA GLY A 130 -6.21 3.07 -10.67
C GLY A 130 -7.54 2.36 -10.40
N THR A 131 -7.89 1.31 -11.15
CA THR A 131 -9.13 0.56 -10.90
C THR A 131 -8.93 -0.41 -9.73
N PRO A 132 -9.82 -0.42 -8.72
CA PRO A 132 -9.75 -1.41 -7.64
C PRO A 132 -9.83 -2.84 -8.16
N THR A 133 -9.00 -3.73 -7.64
CA THR A 133 -8.95 -5.13 -8.08
C THR A 133 -9.85 -6.06 -7.26
N ALA A 134 -10.24 -5.66 -6.05
CA ALA A 134 -11.10 -6.45 -5.16
C ALA A 134 -12.44 -6.81 -5.84
N GLY A 135 -12.85 -8.07 -5.73
CA GLY A 135 -14.04 -8.61 -6.41
C GLY A 135 -13.83 -8.94 -7.90
N GLY A 136 -12.68 -8.55 -8.46
CA GLY A 136 -12.29 -8.84 -9.83
C GLY A 136 -12.05 -10.34 -10.05
N ARG A 137 -12.40 -10.82 -11.25
CA ARG A 137 -12.25 -12.22 -11.65
C ARG A 137 -11.10 -12.39 -12.62
N LEU A 138 -10.37 -13.51 -12.56
CA LEU A 138 -9.34 -13.87 -13.52
C LEU A 138 -9.26 -15.38 -13.74
N ARG A 139 -8.79 -15.80 -14.92
CA ARG A 139 -8.51 -17.21 -15.22
C ARG A 139 -7.00 -17.43 -15.26
N ARG A 140 -6.50 -18.36 -14.44
CA ARG A 140 -5.07 -18.67 -14.34
C ARG A 140 -4.80 -20.11 -14.70
N THR A 141 -4.10 -20.33 -15.82
CA THR A 141 -3.55 -21.65 -16.15
C THR A 141 -2.16 -21.81 -15.54
N ILE A 142 -1.99 -22.86 -14.75
CA ILE A 142 -0.73 -23.24 -14.11
C ILE A 142 -0.18 -24.45 -14.86
N ARG A 143 1.09 -24.36 -15.27
CA ARG A 143 1.81 -25.44 -15.95
C ARG A 143 2.77 -26.12 -14.98
N TRP A 144 2.72 -27.43 -14.96
CA TRP A 144 3.59 -28.30 -14.17
C TRP A 144 4.54 -29.00 -15.12
N VAL A 145 5.83 -28.69 -15.00
CA VAL A 145 6.90 -29.28 -15.81
C VAL A 145 7.82 -30.08 -14.90
N ILE A 146 8.31 -31.19 -15.42
CA ILE A 146 9.33 -31.98 -14.73
C ILE A 146 10.67 -31.34 -15.03
N ALA A 147 11.41 -31.06 -13.95
CA ALA A 147 12.76 -30.51 -13.99
C ALA A 147 13.79 -31.62 -13.93
#